data_AF-A0AA96RH89-F1
#
_entry.id   AF-A0AA96RH89-F1
#
_cell.length_a   1.000
_cell.length_b   1.000
_cell.length_c   1.000
_cell.angle_alpha   90.00
_cell.angle_beta   90.00
_cell.angle_gamma   90.00
#
_symmetry.space_group_name_H-M   'P 1'
#
loop_
_entity.id
_entity.type
_entity.pdbx_description
1 polymer ?
#
loop_
_entity_poly.entity_id
_entity_poly.type
_entity_poly.pdbx_seq_one_letter_code
_entity_poly.pdbx_strand_id
1 'polypeptide(L)'
;MEKRDTNVYATLQAAVSQQVAAPNKKQALELADFRMNRNNVQLQQVLLQNEIGGKKVFTIEGVEEIRWFDVQLGDYSGRYEVYGHVRVSIRLPVGPEHLIREIQQTCFYLPRSLVTDKTVWVVPTFSKPVFVRVVHQAMEWKKTPALDPASLFRVG
;
A
#
# COMPACT_ATOMS: atom_id res chain seq x y z
N MET A 1 -3.04 -7.44 34.47
CA MET A 1 -4.06 -7.67 33.42
C MET A 1 -3.43 -7.24 32.11
N GLU A 2 -2.91 -8.17 31.33
CA GLU A 2 -2.25 -7.86 30.06
C GLU A 2 -3.27 -7.28 29.07
N LYS A 3 -3.00 -6.07 28.56
CA LYS A 3 -3.79 -5.52 27.46
C LYS A 3 -3.57 -6.46 26.27
N ARG A 4 -4.62 -7.16 25.84
CA ARG A 4 -4.61 -7.84 24.56
C ARG A 4 -4.51 -6.76 23.48
N ASP A 5 -3.30 -6.53 22.98
CA ASP A 5 -3.08 -5.67 21.82
C ASP A 5 -3.83 -6.29 20.65
N THR A 6 -4.98 -5.71 20.34
CA THR A 6 -5.81 -6.21 19.26
C THR A 6 -5.30 -5.59 17.98
N ASN A 7 -5.25 -6.36 16.89
CA ASN A 7 -4.74 -5.88 15.62
C ASN A 7 -5.83 -6.00 14.57
N VAL A 8 -5.91 -5.01 13.69
CA VAL A 8 -6.68 -5.11 12.45
C VAL A 8 -5.73 -5.26 11.28
N TYR A 9 -6.16 -6.04 10.31
CA TYR A 9 -5.37 -6.35 9.12
C TYR A 9 -6.16 -5.94 7.89
N ALA A 10 -5.46 -5.47 6.86
CA ALA A 10 -6.04 -5.15 5.57
C ALA A 10 -5.05 -5.45 4.45
N THR A 11 -5.56 -5.44 3.23
CA THR A 11 -4.76 -5.42 2.02
C THR A 11 -4.96 -4.07 1.35
N LEU A 12 -3.87 -3.33 1.16
CA LEU A 12 -3.84 -2.09 0.39
C LEU A 12 -3.41 -2.41 -1.04
N GLN A 13 -4.20 -1.95 -2.00
CA GLN A 13 -3.96 -2.09 -3.42
C GLN A 13 -3.84 -0.71 -4.05
N ALA A 14 -2.77 -0.47 -4.81
CA ALA A 14 -2.56 0.79 -5.52
C ALA A 14 -2.21 0.51 -6.98
N ALA A 15 -2.97 1.10 -7.90
CA ALA A 15 -2.53 1.28 -9.28
C ALA A 15 -1.60 2.48 -9.31
N VAL A 16 -0.40 2.29 -9.81
CA VAL A 16 0.67 3.27 -9.77
C VAL A 16 1.28 3.52 -11.13
N SER A 17 1.92 4.67 -11.30
CA SER A 17 2.73 4.97 -12.46
C SER A 17 4.08 5.55 -12.06
N GLN A 18 5.10 5.26 -12.87
CA GLN A 18 6.46 5.76 -12.69
C GLN A 18 6.98 6.33 -14.00
N GLN A 19 7.61 7.49 -13.93
CA GLN A 19 8.35 8.04 -15.07
C GLN A 19 9.75 7.46 -15.15
N VAL A 20 10.11 6.94 -16.32
CA VAL A 20 11.38 6.30 -16.59
C VAL A 20 11.98 6.86 -17.88
N ALA A 21 13.26 7.23 -17.85
CA ALA A 21 14.00 7.58 -19.05
C ALA A 21 14.61 6.29 -19.64
N ALA A 22 14.26 5.97 -20.87
CA ALA A 22 14.73 4.78 -21.57
C ALA A 22 14.75 5.00 -23.09
N PRO A 23 15.53 4.23 -23.86
CA PRO A 23 15.51 4.29 -25.33
C PRO A 23 14.21 3.78 -25.97
N ASN A 24 13.55 2.77 -25.38
CA ASN A 24 12.32 2.18 -25.91
C ASN A 24 11.39 1.68 -24.80
N LYS A 25 10.15 1.33 -25.16
CA LYS A 25 9.13 0.85 -24.21
C LYS A 25 9.55 -0.40 -23.43
N LYS A 26 10.21 -1.35 -24.09
CA LYS A 26 10.67 -2.60 -23.44
C LYS A 26 11.67 -2.29 -22.33
N GLN A 27 12.68 -1.49 -22.65
CA GLN A 27 13.69 -1.07 -21.68
C GLN A 27 13.10 -0.18 -20.57
N ALA A 28 12.05 0.60 -20.85
CA ALA A 28 11.33 1.35 -19.82
C ALA A 28 10.66 0.41 -18.80
N LEU A 29 10.00 -0.65 -19.27
CA LEU A 29 9.36 -1.64 -18.41
C LEU A 29 10.39 -2.40 -17.57
N GLU A 30 11.46 -2.90 -18.20
CA GLU A 30 12.56 -3.59 -17.52
C GLU A 30 13.22 -2.70 -16.45
N LEU A 31 13.41 -1.42 -16.75
CA LEU A 31 14.00 -0.47 -15.81
C LEU A 31 13.05 -0.10 -14.66
N ALA A 32 11.74 -0.03 -14.90
CA ALA A 32 10.76 0.14 -13.83
C ALA A 32 10.78 -1.07 -12.87
N ASP A 33 10.78 -2.29 -13.42
CA ASP A 33 10.85 -3.53 -12.65
C ASP A 33 12.17 -3.65 -11.87
N PHE A 34 13.30 -3.33 -12.52
CA PHE A 34 14.60 -3.30 -11.84
C PHE A 34 14.65 -2.30 -10.68
N ARG A 35 14.04 -1.11 -10.86
CA ARG A 35 14.01 -0.06 -9.84
C ARG A 35 13.08 -0.40 -8.68
N MET A 36 11.94 -1.03 -8.96
CA MET A 36 10.95 -1.36 -7.95
C MET A 36 10.29 -2.69 -8.29
N ASN A 37 10.64 -3.70 -7.48
CA ASN A 37 10.05 -5.02 -7.50
C ASN A 37 9.92 -5.55 -6.07
N ARG A 38 9.25 -6.69 -5.92
CA ARG A 38 9.00 -7.28 -4.59
C ARG A 38 10.28 -7.52 -3.78
N ASN A 39 11.40 -7.82 -4.43
CA ASN A 39 12.63 -8.21 -3.77
C ASN A 39 13.47 -7.02 -3.32
N ASN A 40 13.29 -5.83 -3.91
CA ASN A 40 14.15 -4.67 -3.63
C ASN A 40 13.48 -3.58 -2.78
N VAL A 41 12.17 -3.69 -2.55
CA VAL A 41 11.39 -2.73 -1.80
C VAL A 41 11.58 -2.92 -0.29
N GLN A 42 11.75 -1.81 0.42
CA GLN A 42 11.98 -1.76 1.87
C GLN A 42 10.81 -1.03 2.57
N LEU A 43 9.59 -1.49 2.32
CA LEU A 43 8.39 -0.95 2.97
C LEU A 43 8.22 -1.58 4.37
N GLN A 44 8.37 -0.77 5.41
CA GLN A 44 8.11 -1.17 6.80
C GLN A 44 6.79 -0.61 7.32
N GLN A 45 6.45 0.60 6.87
CA GLN A 45 5.27 1.33 7.32
C GLN A 45 4.68 2.15 6.19
N VAL A 46 3.39 2.44 6.28
CA VAL A 46 2.68 3.34 5.38
C VAL A 46 1.79 4.29 6.18
N LEU A 47 1.90 5.58 5.90
CA LEU A 47 1.02 6.60 6.44
C LEU A 47 -0.22 6.70 5.56
N LEU A 48 -1.39 6.43 6.13
CA LEU A 48 -2.66 6.63 5.46
C LEU A 48 -3.47 7.70 6.19
N GLN A 49 -4.34 8.36 5.45
CA GLN A 49 -5.23 9.43 5.90
C GLN A 49 -6.68 9.01 5.63
N ASN A 50 -7.59 9.30 6.55
CA ASN A 50 -9.02 9.10 6.35
C ASN A 50 -9.70 10.38 5.82
N GLU A 51 -10.99 10.26 5.51
CA GLU A 51 -11.79 11.33 4.89
C GLU A 51 -11.85 12.63 5.71
N ILE A 52 -11.73 12.54 7.02
CA ILE A 52 -11.73 13.70 7.94
C ILE A 52 -10.32 14.27 8.19
N GLY A 53 -9.29 13.75 7.52
CA GLY A 53 -7.90 14.19 7.65
C GLY A 53 -7.09 13.51 8.76
N GLY A 54 -7.70 12.59 9.49
CA GLY A 54 -7.04 11.77 10.51
C GLY A 54 -6.00 10.84 9.90
N LYS A 55 -4.77 10.89 10.42
CA LYS A 55 -3.64 10.10 9.93
C LYS A 55 -3.37 8.90 10.83
N LYS A 56 -3.07 7.75 10.23
CA LYS A 56 -2.64 6.53 10.92
C LYS A 56 -1.44 5.93 10.21
N VAL A 57 -0.48 5.44 10.99
CA VAL A 57 0.67 4.70 10.48
C VAL A 57 0.35 3.21 10.60
N PHE A 58 0.30 2.55 9.45
CA PHE A 58 0.11 1.10 9.36
C PHE A 58 1.48 0.44 9.21
N THR A 59 1.67 -0.70 9.89
CA THR A 59 2.82 -1.57 9.69
C THR A 59 2.60 -2.42 8.44
N ILE A 60 3.61 -2.54 7.59
CA ILE A 60 3.58 -3.42 6.42
C ILE A 60 4.00 -4.81 6.89
N GLU A 61 3.09 -5.78 6.77
CA GLU A 61 3.36 -7.18 7.11
C GLU A 61 4.04 -7.91 5.95
N GLY A 62 3.77 -7.48 4.72
CA GLY A 62 4.43 -8.03 3.54
C GLY A 62 3.97 -7.39 2.24
N VAL A 63 4.87 -7.42 1.26
CA VAL A 63 4.55 -7.08 -0.13
C VAL A 63 4.04 -8.35 -0.82
N GLU A 64 2.78 -8.33 -1.22
CA GLU A 64 2.11 -9.45 -1.88
C GLU A 64 2.43 -9.46 -3.37
N GLU A 65 2.35 -8.30 -4.02
CA GLU A 65 2.57 -8.17 -5.46
C GLU A 65 3.13 -6.79 -5.81
N ILE A 66 4.09 -6.78 -6.75
CA ILE A 66 4.45 -5.60 -7.54
C ILE A 66 4.53 -6.07 -8.98
N ARG A 67 3.71 -5.50 -9.86
CA ARG A 67 3.65 -5.92 -11.26
C ARG A 67 3.46 -4.73 -12.19
N TRP A 68 4.35 -4.61 -13.17
CA TRP A 68 4.27 -3.62 -14.24
C TRP A 68 3.63 -4.23 -15.48
N PHE A 69 2.78 -3.49 -16.19
CA PHE A 69 1.96 -4.06 -17.28
C PHE A 69 1.73 -3.16 -18.49
N ASP A 70 1.85 -1.84 -18.38
CA ASP A 70 1.66 -0.93 -19.52
C ASP A 70 2.75 0.15 -19.58
N VAL A 71 3.05 0.62 -20.79
CA VAL A 71 4.04 1.65 -21.06
C VAL A 71 3.53 2.63 -22.12
N GLN A 72 3.42 3.88 -21.72
CA GLN A 72 3.04 4.99 -22.58
C GLN A 72 4.22 5.93 -22.81
N LEU A 73 4.26 6.55 -24.00
CA LEU A 73 5.19 7.64 -24.25
C LEU A 73 4.80 8.80 -23.33
N GLY A 74 5.77 9.31 -22.58
CA GLY A 74 5.57 10.50 -21.77
C GLY A 74 5.60 11.76 -22.63
N ASP A 75 5.27 12.89 -22.00
CA ASP A 75 5.20 14.21 -22.66
C ASP A 75 6.55 14.71 -23.20
N TYR A 76 7.65 14.08 -22.81
CA TYR A 76 9.02 14.45 -23.19
C TYR A 76 9.69 13.30 -23.94
N SER A 77 10.43 13.63 -25.01
CA SER A 77 11.19 12.65 -25.79
C SER A 77 12.11 11.80 -24.91
N GLY A 78 12.06 10.48 -25.08
CA GLY A 78 12.89 9.53 -24.33
C GLY A 78 12.44 9.27 -22.89
N ARG A 79 11.25 9.76 -22.49
CA ARG A 79 10.61 9.40 -21.23
C ARG A 79 9.35 8.59 -21.48
N TYR A 80 9.14 7.61 -20.62
CA TYR A 80 7.98 6.74 -20.64
C TYR A 80 7.29 6.79 -19.29
N GLU A 81 5.96 6.75 -19.31
CA GLU A 81 5.15 6.51 -18.12
C GLU A 81 4.85 5.01 -18.09
N VAL A 82 5.35 4.33 -17.06
CA VAL A 82 5.18 2.88 -16.87
C VAL A 82 4.13 2.67 -15.78
N TYR A 83 3.11 1.89 -16.08
CA TYR A 83 1.99 1.61 -15.18
C TYR A 83 2.11 0.22 -14.56
N GLY A 84 1.73 0.15 -13.28
CA GLY A 84 1.82 -1.06 -12.49
C GLY A 84 0.81 -1.10 -11.35
N HIS A 85 0.83 -2.20 -10.61
CA HIS A 85 0.07 -2.40 -9.40
C HIS A 85 0.99 -2.79 -8.26
N VAL A 86 0.66 -2.31 -7.07
CA VAL A 86 1.31 -2.67 -5.81
C VAL A 86 0.25 -3.15 -4.86
N ARG A 87 0.46 -4.34 -4.28
CA ARG A 87 -0.41 -4.93 -3.27
C ARG A 87 0.41 -5.26 -2.02
N VAL A 88 -0.03 -4.74 -0.88
CA VAL A 88 0.65 -4.94 0.41
C VAL A 88 -0.35 -5.33 1.48
N SER A 89 0.05 -6.27 2.33
CA SER A 89 -0.63 -6.58 3.58
C SER A 89 -0.20 -5.58 4.64
N ILE A 90 -1.16 -4.97 5.33
CA ILE A 90 -0.94 -3.98 6.38
C ILE A 90 -1.64 -4.36 7.67
N ARG A 91 -1.06 -3.94 8.79
CA ARG A 91 -1.56 -4.11 10.15
C ARG A 91 -1.62 -2.76 10.85
N LEU A 92 -2.68 -2.54 11.63
CA LEU A 92 -2.77 -1.43 12.57
C LEU A 92 -3.01 -2.00 13.98
N PRO A 93 -2.14 -1.70 14.96
CA PRO A 93 -2.45 -1.99 16.35
C PRO A 93 -3.60 -1.10 16.80
N VAL A 94 -4.63 -1.72 17.37
CA VAL A 94 -5.81 -1.06 17.89
C VAL A 94 -5.96 -1.40 19.37
N GLY A 95 -6.44 -0.43 20.14
CA GLY A 95 -6.67 -0.63 21.56
C GLY A 95 -7.91 -1.49 21.81
N PRO A 96 -8.94 -0.97 22.51
CA PRO A 96 -10.11 -1.75 22.85
C PRO A 96 -10.93 -2.20 21.62
N GLU A 97 -11.57 -3.36 21.73
CA GLU A 97 -12.27 -4.03 20.62
C GLU A 97 -13.37 -3.19 19.95
N HIS A 98 -14.00 -2.26 20.66
CA HIS A 98 -15.03 -1.38 20.09
C HIS A 98 -14.47 -0.47 18.97
N LEU A 99 -13.18 -0.13 19.01
CA LEU A 99 -12.53 0.67 17.98
C LEU A 99 -12.24 -0.12 16.70
N ILE A 100 -12.26 -1.46 16.75
CA ILE A 100 -12.05 -2.32 15.57
C ILE A 100 -13.12 -2.04 14.52
N ARG A 101 -14.39 -2.01 14.93
CA ARG A 101 -15.52 -1.81 14.02
C ARG A 101 -15.47 -0.42 13.39
N GLU A 102 -15.18 0.59 14.19
CA GLU A 102 -15.04 1.98 13.71
C GLU A 102 -13.92 2.09 12.66
N ILE A 103 -12.75 1.49 12.93
CA ILE A 103 -11.62 1.50 12.01
C ILE A 103 -11.94 0.73 10.72
N GLN A 104 -12.60 -0.43 10.83
CA GLN A 104 -12.99 -1.23 9.67
C GLN A 104 -14.08 -0.57 8.80
N GLN A 105 -14.86 0.36 9.36
CA GLN A 105 -15.82 1.18 8.63
C GLN A 105 -15.19 2.44 8.02
N THR A 106 -13.96 2.78 8.40
CA THR A 106 -13.26 3.97 7.90
C THR A 106 -12.49 3.66 6.61
N CYS A 107 -12.65 4.52 5.61
CA CYS A 107 -11.83 4.51 4.41
C CYS A 107 -10.51 5.24 4.65
N PHE A 108 -9.39 4.59 4.30
CA PHE A 108 -8.05 5.15 4.41
C PHE A 108 -7.39 5.22 3.03
N TYR A 109 -6.64 6.29 2.80
CA TYR A 109 -5.97 6.56 1.54
C TYR A 109 -4.58 7.17 1.72
N LEU A 110 -3.72 6.97 0.72
CA LEU A 110 -2.42 7.62 0.65
C LEU A 110 -2.62 9.14 0.54
N PRO A 111 -1.93 9.92 1.40
CA PRO A 111 -2.12 11.36 1.44
C PRO A 111 -1.68 12.02 0.11
N ARG A 112 -2.38 13.07 -0.29
CA ARG A 112 -1.98 13.87 -1.46
C ARG A 112 -0.62 14.53 -1.22
N SER A 113 0.13 14.72 -2.31
CA SER A 113 1.38 15.48 -2.25
C SER A 113 1.09 16.93 -1.87
N LEU A 114 1.99 17.55 -1.11
CA LEU A 114 1.94 18.99 -0.82
C LEU A 114 2.36 19.85 -2.01
N VAL A 115 3.03 19.24 -3.01
CA VAL A 115 3.64 19.94 -4.15
C VAL A 115 2.80 19.78 -5.42
N THR A 116 1.95 18.75 -5.48
CA THR A 116 1.16 18.43 -6.67
C THR A 116 -0.24 17.96 -6.26
N ASP A 117 -1.25 18.23 -7.08
CA ASP A 117 -2.61 17.71 -6.84
C ASP A 117 -2.73 16.18 -6.90
N LYS A 118 -1.67 15.50 -7.35
CA LYS A 118 -1.56 14.03 -7.43
C LYS A 118 -1.02 13.44 -6.13
N THR A 119 -1.52 12.25 -5.78
CA THR A 119 -0.92 11.44 -4.72
C THR A 119 0.40 10.84 -5.21
N VAL A 120 1.48 11.05 -4.46
CA VAL A 120 2.80 10.48 -4.73
C VAL A 120 3.19 9.61 -3.55
N TRP A 121 3.46 8.34 -3.82
CA TRP A 121 3.98 7.41 -2.83
C TRP A 121 5.49 7.27 -3.01
N VAL A 122 6.21 7.56 -1.93
CA VAL A 122 7.67 7.35 -1.86
C VAL A 122 7.89 5.94 -1.34
N VAL A 123 8.43 5.06 -2.20
CA VAL A 123 8.70 3.67 -1.89
C VAL A 123 10.20 3.50 -1.67
N PRO A 124 10.65 3.24 -0.43
CA PRO A 124 12.06 2.94 -0.17
C PRO A 124 12.49 1.66 -0.88
N THR A 125 13.70 1.65 -1.43
CA THR A 125 14.34 0.46 -2.01
C THR A 125 15.79 0.38 -1.55
N PHE A 126 16.45 -0.76 -1.76
CA PHE A 126 17.87 -0.93 -1.40
C PHE A 126 18.83 0.06 -2.08
N SER A 127 18.44 0.67 -3.20
CA SER A 127 19.31 1.58 -3.96
C SER A 127 18.96 3.04 -3.70
N LYS A 128 17.79 3.46 -4.17
CA LYS A 128 17.24 4.82 -4.01
C LYS A 128 15.73 4.73 -3.88
N PRO A 129 15.09 5.63 -3.11
CA PRO A 129 13.64 5.72 -3.08
C PRO A 129 13.07 5.90 -4.48
N VAL A 130 12.01 5.17 -4.78
CA VAL A 130 11.25 5.30 -6.02
C VAL A 130 10.00 6.11 -5.73
N PHE A 131 9.79 7.14 -6.54
CA PHE A 131 8.59 7.97 -6.48
C PHE A 131 7.59 7.44 -7.51
N VAL A 132 6.45 6.97 -7.03
CA VAL A 132 5.35 6.51 -7.89
C VAL A 132 4.13 7.40 -7.69
N ARG A 133 3.44 7.73 -8.77
CA ARG A 133 2.14 8.39 -8.72
C ARG A 133 1.08 7.34 -8.47
N VAL A 134 0.16 7.60 -7.56
CA VAL A 134 -0.98 6.72 -7.30
C VAL A 134 -2.13 7.18 -8.19
N VAL A 135 -2.51 6.33 -9.15
CA VAL A 135 -3.58 6.58 -10.11
C VAL A 135 -4.93 6.21 -9.50
N HIS A 136 -4.97 5.05 -8.85
CA HIS A 136 -6.14 4.53 -8.14
C HIS A 136 -5.67 3.72 -6.94
N GLN A 137 -6.50 3.63 -5.92
CA GLN A 137 -6.21 2.79 -4.76
C GLN A 137 -7.48 2.27 -4.10
N ALA A 138 -7.36 1.10 -3.48
CA ALA A 138 -8.40 0.45 -2.71
C ALA A 138 -7.79 -0.21 -1.48
N MET A 139 -8.57 -0.30 -0.39
CA MET A 139 -8.17 -0.98 0.82
C MET A 139 -9.29 -1.94 1.24
N GLU A 140 -8.92 -3.18 1.52
CA GLU A 140 -9.85 -4.24 1.90
C GLU A 140 -9.46 -4.77 3.27
N TRP A 141 -10.35 -4.61 4.25
CA TRP A 141 -10.15 -5.16 5.58
C TRP A 141 -10.24 -6.68 5.56
N LYS A 142 -9.25 -7.36 6.15
CA LYS A 142 -9.32 -8.80 6.37
C LYS A 142 -10.34 -9.03 7.47
N LYS A 143 -11.25 -9.98 7.25
CA LYS A 143 -12.19 -10.44 8.28
C LYS A 143 -11.35 -10.95 9.45
N THR A 144 -11.43 -10.26 10.58
CA THR A 144 -10.96 -10.84 11.84
C THR A 144 -11.74 -12.13 12.01
N PRO A 145 -11.12 -13.29 12.25
CA PRO A 145 -11.89 -14.43 12.73
C PRO A 145 -12.61 -13.92 13.98
N ALA A 146 -13.93 -13.78 13.89
CA ALA A 146 -14.73 -13.64 15.08
C ALA A 146 -14.30 -14.82 15.95
N LEU A 147 -13.82 -14.55 17.17
CA LEU A 147 -13.74 -15.59 18.18
C LEU A 147 -15.12 -16.21 18.22
N ASP A 148 -15.25 -17.35 17.56
CA ASP A 148 -16.51 -18.07 17.46
C ASP A 148 -16.93 -18.35 18.90
N PRO A 149 -18.04 -17.80 19.41
CA PRO A 149 -18.45 -18.07 20.78
C PRO A 149 -18.63 -19.58 21.02
N ALA A 150 -18.79 -20.40 19.97
CA ALA A 150 -18.83 -21.85 20.06
C ALA A 150 -17.49 -22.51 20.48
N SER A 151 -16.36 -21.81 20.36
CA SER A 151 -15.04 -22.33 20.77
C SER A 151 -14.76 -22.21 22.28
N LEU A 152 -15.58 -21.45 23.02
CA LEU A 152 -15.51 -21.36 24.49
C LEU A 152 -16.34 -22.43 25.23
N PHE A 153 -17.20 -23.18 24.54
CA PHE A 153 -18.07 -24.20 25.14
C PHE A 153 -17.59 -25.65 24.91
N ARG A 154 -16.43 -25.87 24.29
CA ARG A 154 -15.83 -27.21 24.15
C ARG A 154 -14.76 -27.47 25.20
N VAL A 155 -15.13 -27.33 26.48
CA VAL A 155 -14.51 -28.08 27.57
C VAL A 155 -15.65 -28.52 28.49
N GLY A 156 -16.13 -29.73 28.26
CA GLY A 156 -17.12 -30.44 29.05
C GLY A 156 -16.89 -31.93 28.84
#